data_AF-A0A7C1QIU5-F1
#
_entry.id   AF-A0A7C1QIU5-F1
#
_cell.length_a   1.000
_cell.length_b   1.000
_cell.length_c   1.000
_cell.angle_alpha   90.00
_cell.angle_beta   90.00
_cell.angle_gamma   90.00
#
_symmetry.space_group_name_H-M   'P 1'
#
loop_
_entity.id
_entity.type
_entity.pdbx_description
1 polymer ?
#
loop_
_entity_poly.entity_id
_entity_poly.type
_entity_poly.pdbx_seq_one_letter_code
_entity_poly.pdbx_strand_id
1 'polypeptide(L)'
;EVIEINEQEQVLFRRDVCRADSADPSSIKEWTDAGYDVVAAKKGKDSVKSGFSYLKTRKLHIHYKCTGIISEIKTLKYKQDKNGNTTDEVVSYKDDAFAAARYCTEHLWTQEAGAFALITSDIGLN
;
A
#
# COMPACT_ATOMS: atom_id res chain seq x y z
N GLU A 1 8.13 -23.12 1.10
CA GLU A 1 7.05 -23.12 0.10
C GLU A 1 6.97 -21.82 -0.71
N VAL A 2 6.62 -20.66 -0.12
CA VAL A 2 6.44 -19.42 -0.93
C VAL A 2 7.76 -18.93 -1.57
N ILE A 3 8.88 -19.02 -0.85
CA ILE A 3 10.20 -18.66 -1.40
C ILE A 3 10.57 -19.59 -2.56
N GLU A 4 10.27 -20.89 -2.47
CA GLU A 4 10.55 -21.86 -3.53
C GLU A 4 9.71 -21.58 -4.78
N ILE A 5 8.44 -21.23 -4.61
CA ILE A 5 7.57 -20.78 -5.72
C ILE A 5 8.17 -19.52 -6.35
N ASN A 6 8.65 -18.57 -5.55
CA ASN A 6 9.30 -17.38 -6.10
C ASN A 6 10.58 -17.69 -6.88
N GLU A 7 11.39 -18.65 -6.43
CA GLU A 7 12.59 -19.08 -7.18
C GLU A 7 12.22 -19.76 -8.52
N GLN A 8 11.05 -20.39 -8.62
CA GLN A 8 10.57 -20.98 -9.88
C GLN A 8 9.97 -19.92 -10.82
N GLU A 9 9.12 -19.06 -10.29
CA GLU A 9 8.34 -18.09 -11.06
C GLU A 9 9.08 -16.77 -11.31
N GLN A 10 10.16 -16.52 -10.56
CA GLN A 10 11.02 -15.33 -10.65
C GLN A 10 10.21 -14.02 -10.60
N VAL A 11 9.31 -13.91 -9.61
CA VAL A 11 8.40 -12.77 -9.44
C VAL A 11 9.07 -11.62 -8.68
N LEU A 12 9.84 -11.94 -7.64
CA LEU A 12 10.63 -11.01 -6.84
C LEU A 12 12.11 -11.37 -6.96
N PHE A 13 12.95 -10.40 -7.28
CA PHE A 13 14.41 -10.60 -7.32
C PHE A 13 15.08 -10.05 -6.05
N ARG A 14 16.26 -10.59 -5.69
CA ARG A 14 17.03 -10.16 -4.51
C ARG A 14 17.42 -8.68 -4.50
N ARG A 15 17.45 -8.05 -5.67
CA ARG A 15 17.73 -6.62 -5.87
C ARG A 15 16.50 -5.72 -5.71
N ASP A 16 15.30 -6.30 -5.65
CA ASP A 16 14.06 -5.56 -5.56
C ASP A 16 13.68 -5.37 -4.09
N VAL A 17 13.32 -4.15 -3.73
CA VAL A 17 12.83 -3.83 -2.38
C VAL A 17 11.37 -4.23 -2.27
N CYS A 18 11.07 -5.24 -1.45
CA CYS A 18 9.71 -5.66 -1.15
C CYS A 18 9.24 -5.08 0.19
N ARG A 19 8.13 -4.34 0.20
CA ARG A 19 7.50 -3.85 1.44
C ARG A 19 6.41 -4.81 1.89
N ALA A 20 6.65 -5.48 3.00
CA ALA A 20 5.76 -6.49 3.57
C ALA A 20 4.98 -5.96 4.77
N ASP A 21 3.91 -6.68 5.12
CA ASP A 21 3.10 -6.36 6.28
C ASP A 21 3.93 -6.52 7.57
N SER A 22 4.09 -5.43 8.33
CA SER A 22 4.80 -5.40 9.61
C SER A 22 4.14 -6.20 10.74
N ALA A 23 2.89 -6.63 10.58
CA ALA A 23 2.16 -7.45 11.55
C ALA A 23 2.65 -8.90 11.57
N ASP A 24 3.36 -9.36 10.52
CA ASP A 24 3.98 -10.67 10.46
C ASP A 24 5.52 -10.57 10.34
N PRO A 25 6.22 -10.28 11.45
CA PRO A 25 7.67 -10.17 11.46
C PRO A 25 8.38 -11.52 11.20
N SER A 26 7.71 -12.65 11.42
CA SER A 26 8.29 -13.98 11.20
C SER A 26 8.52 -14.22 9.71
N SER A 27 7.49 -13.95 8.90
CA SER A 27 7.62 -14.05 7.44
C SER A 27 8.68 -13.10 6.90
N ILE A 28 8.71 -11.84 7.37
CA ILE A 28 9.75 -10.88 6.94
C ILE A 28 11.14 -11.45 7.21
N LYS A 29 11.37 -11.99 8.41
CA LYS A 29 12.66 -12.58 8.78
C LYS A 29 13.02 -13.76 7.88
N GLU A 30 12.09 -14.65 7.59
CA GLU A 30 12.32 -15.81 6.71
C GLU A 30 12.83 -15.38 5.33
N TRP A 31 12.19 -14.37 4.73
CA TRP A 31 12.60 -13.85 3.43
C TRP A 31 13.95 -13.12 3.48
N THR A 32 14.20 -12.33 4.54
CA THR A 32 15.49 -11.67 4.73
C THR A 32 16.62 -12.69 4.93
N ASP A 33 16.40 -13.74 5.72
CA ASP A 33 17.36 -14.83 5.94
C ASP A 33 17.67 -15.57 4.62
N ALA A 34 16.71 -15.66 3.70
CA ALA A 34 16.88 -16.23 2.36
C ALA A 34 17.61 -15.28 1.36
N GLY A 35 18.00 -14.09 1.81
CA GLY A 35 18.80 -13.12 1.05
C GLY A 35 17.97 -12.15 0.19
N TYR A 36 16.68 -11.99 0.48
CA TYR A 36 15.81 -11.00 -0.18
C TYR A 36 15.77 -9.68 0.59
N ASP A 37 15.66 -8.56 -0.15
CA ASP A 37 15.47 -7.23 0.44
C ASP A 37 13.99 -6.99 0.78
N VAL A 38 13.54 -7.60 1.88
CA VAL A 38 12.19 -7.43 2.41
C VAL A 38 12.21 -6.52 3.63
N VAL A 39 11.43 -5.45 3.58
CA VAL A 39 11.34 -4.44 4.63
C VAL A 39 9.91 -4.33 5.17
N ALA A 40 9.79 -4.12 6.47
CA ALA A 40 8.49 -3.91 7.12
C ALA A 40 7.89 -2.55 6.70
N ALA A 41 6.62 -2.55 6.31
CA ALA A 41 5.86 -1.33 6.03
C ALA A 41 5.66 -0.49 7.30
N LYS A 42 5.69 0.84 7.20
CA LYS A 42 5.53 1.75 8.35
C LYS A 42 4.05 2.03 8.62
N LYS A 43 3.39 1.12 9.33
CA LYS A 43 1.98 1.30 9.71
C LYS A 43 1.80 2.43 10.74
N GLY A 44 1.13 3.50 10.34
CA GLY A 44 0.61 4.55 11.23
C GLY A 44 -0.92 4.58 11.25
N LYS A 45 -1.52 5.22 12.27
CA LYS A 45 -2.99 5.32 12.43
C LYS A 45 -3.70 5.91 11.19
N ASP A 46 -3.02 6.80 10.47
CA ASP A 46 -3.55 7.44 9.26
C ASP A 46 -2.98 6.87 7.95
N SER A 47 -2.09 5.88 8.01
CA SER A 47 -1.41 5.30 6.82
C SER A 47 -2.39 4.69 5.81
N VAL A 48 -3.50 4.13 6.28
CA VAL A 48 -4.54 3.57 5.39
C VAL A 48 -5.23 4.67 4.61
N LYS A 49 -5.64 5.76 5.29
CA LYS A 49 -6.31 6.91 4.67
C LYS A 49 -5.37 7.63 3.71
N SER A 50 -4.14 7.91 4.12
CA SER A 50 -3.12 8.56 3.28
C SER A 50 -2.83 7.75 2.03
N GLY A 51 -2.62 6.43 2.17
CA GLY A 51 -2.38 5.56 1.02
C GLY A 51 -3.55 5.43 0.08
N PHE A 52 -4.75 5.31 0.63
CA PHE A 52 -5.96 5.29 -0.18
C PHE A 52 -6.14 6.60 -0.95
N SER A 53 -5.98 7.75 -0.29
CA SER A 53 -6.05 9.06 -0.91
C SER A 53 -5.01 9.21 -2.03
N TYR A 54 -3.75 8.81 -1.75
CA TYR A 54 -2.66 8.86 -2.72
C TYR A 54 -2.92 8.02 -3.96
N LEU A 55 -3.48 6.81 -3.81
CA LEU A 55 -3.82 5.97 -4.95
C LEU A 55 -5.05 6.48 -5.70
N LYS A 56 -6.03 7.06 -5.00
CA LYS A 56 -7.28 7.59 -5.60
C LYS A 56 -7.04 8.84 -6.45
N THR A 57 -6.09 9.70 -6.10
CA THR A 57 -5.78 10.91 -6.87
C THR A 57 -5.04 10.62 -8.18
N ARG A 58 -4.67 9.37 -8.44
CA ARG A 58 -3.83 8.97 -9.58
C ARG A 58 -4.52 7.99 -10.50
N LYS A 59 -4.06 7.99 -11.76
CA LYS A 59 -4.46 6.99 -12.73
C LYS A 59 -3.64 5.71 -12.52
N LEU A 60 -4.29 4.67 -12.02
CA LEU A 60 -3.68 3.35 -11.86
C LEU A 60 -3.70 2.59 -13.18
N HIS A 61 -2.51 2.22 -13.67
CA HIS A 61 -2.34 1.36 -14.84
C HIS A 61 -2.15 -0.08 -14.37
N ILE A 62 -3.23 -0.86 -14.38
CA ILE A 62 -3.24 -2.23 -13.88
C ILE A 62 -3.26 -3.20 -15.06
N HIS A 63 -2.29 -4.11 -15.12
CA HIS A 63 -2.24 -5.14 -16.14
C HIS A 63 -3.38 -6.16 -15.94
N TYR A 64 -4.02 -6.63 -17.02
CA TYR A 64 -5.21 -7.50 -16.95
C TYR A 64 -4.97 -8.83 -16.22
N LYS A 65 -3.72 -9.31 -16.17
CA LYS A 65 -3.32 -10.52 -15.42
C LYS A 65 -3.41 -10.35 -13.91
N CYS A 66 -3.43 -9.12 -13.39
CA CYS A 66 -3.53 -8.83 -11.96
C CYS A 66 -5.00 -8.90 -11.50
N THR A 67 -5.62 -10.08 -11.62
CA THR A 67 -7.05 -10.26 -11.36
C THR A 67 -7.44 -9.97 -9.91
N GLY A 68 -6.55 -10.26 -8.95
CA GLY A 68 -6.73 -9.96 -7.52
C GLY A 68 -7.00 -8.48 -7.29
N ILE A 69 -6.02 -7.62 -7.56
CA ILE A 69 -6.17 -6.17 -7.34
C ILE A 69 -7.33 -5.57 -8.15
N ILE A 70 -7.62 -6.09 -9.37
CA ILE A 70 -8.78 -5.66 -10.16
C ILE A 70 -10.09 -5.97 -9.44
N SER A 71 -10.24 -7.17 -8.88
CA SER A 71 -11.43 -7.57 -8.12
C SER A 71 -11.57 -6.73 -6.86
N GLU A 72 -10.48 -6.56 -6.11
CA GLU A 72 -10.50 -5.81 -4.86
C GLU A 72 -10.90 -4.35 -5.09
N ILE A 73 -10.26 -3.66 -6.05
CA ILE A 73 -10.56 -2.27 -6.38
C ILE A 73 -12.02 -2.08 -6.80
N LYS A 74 -12.61 -3.03 -7.55
CA LYS A 74 -14.03 -2.99 -7.93
C LYS A 74 -14.97 -3.12 -6.73
N THR A 75 -14.53 -3.80 -5.67
CA THR A 75 -15.32 -4.03 -4.46
C THR A 75 -15.09 -3.01 -3.36
N LEU A 76 -14.09 -2.14 -3.48
CA LEU A 76 -13.80 -1.08 -2.52
C LEU A 76 -15.01 -0.15 -2.37
N LYS A 77 -15.51 -0.04 -1.15
CA LYS A 77 -16.62 0.83 -0.78
C LYS A 77 -16.27 1.58 0.49
N TYR A 78 -16.70 2.83 0.55
CA TYR A 78 -16.72 3.55 1.82
C TYR A 78 -17.78 2.96 2.73
N LYS A 79 -17.47 2.94 4.02
CA LYS A 79 -18.39 2.48 5.05
C LYS A 79 -19.52 3.50 5.16
N GLN A 80 -20.74 2.99 5.19
CA GLN A 80 -21.92 3.80 5.44
C GLN A 80 -22.33 3.65 6.90
N ASP A 81 -22.67 4.76 7.54
CA ASP A 81 -23.26 4.73 8.87
C ASP A 81 -24.73 4.26 8.79
N LYS A 82 -25.34 4.02 9.96
CA LYS A 82 -26.75 3.60 10.05
C LYS A 82 -27.73 4.67 9.55
N ASN A 83 -27.27 5.91 9.36
CA ASN A 83 -28.06 7.06 8.95
C ASN A 83 -27.90 7.35 7.44
N GLY A 84 -27.12 6.55 6.70
CA GLY A 84 -26.87 6.71 5.27
C GLY A 84 -25.73 7.67 4.92
N ASN A 85 -24.99 8.21 5.90
CA ASN A 85 -23.81 9.04 5.62
C ASN A 85 -22.60 8.15 5.30
N THR A 86 -21.84 8.59 4.30
CA THR A 86 -20.59 7.94 3.92
C THR A 86 -19.48 8.41 4.86
N THR A 87 -18.79 7.49 5.54
CA THR A 87 -17.65 7.83 6.39
C THR A 87 -16.35 7.80 5.59
N ASP A 88 -15.31 8.45 6.10
CA ASP A 88 -13.95 8.40 5.52
C ASP A 88 -13.23 7.05 5.76
N GLU A 89 -13.95 6.05 6.28
CA GLU A 89 -13.44 4.71 6.48
C GLU A 89 -13.81 3.83 5.28
N VAL A 90 -12.84 3.10 4.77
CA VAL A 90 -13.06 2.10 3.71
C VAL A 90 -13.44 0.78 4.37
N VAL A 91 -14.40 0.06 3.79
CA VAL A 91 -14.73 -1.29 4.23
C VAL A 91 -13.55 -2.21 3.92
N SER A 92 -12.89 -2.71 4.97
CA SER A 92 -11.85 -3.74 4.85
C SER A 92 -12.52 -5.08 4.57
N TYR A 93 -12.53 -5.49 3.32
CA TYR A 93 -13.02 -6.79 2.89
C TYR A 93 -12.22 -7.24 1.66
N LYS A 94 -11.42 -8.31 1.82
CA LYS A 94 -10.52 -8.83 0.78
C LYS A 94 -9.69 -7.70 0.18
N ASP A 95 -8.90 -7.03 0.99
CA ASP A 95 -8.11 -5.85 0.63
C ASP A 95 -6.60 -6.14 0.64
N ASP A 96 -6.20 -7.41 0.52
CA ASP A 96 -4.81 -7.85 0.63
C ASP A 96 -3.94 -7.29 -0.50
N ALA A 97 -4.37 -7.42 -1.76
CA ALA A 97 -3.62 -6.90 -2.90
C ALA A 97 -3.61 -5.37 -2.92
N PHE A 98 -4.70 -4.74 -2.49
CA PHE A 98 -4.79 -3.29 -2.32
C PHE A 98 -3.89 -2.79 -1.19
N ALA A 99 -3.80 -3.52 -0.07
CA ALA A 99 -2.88 -3.23 1.02
C ALA A 99 -1.42 -3.32 0.55
N ALA A 100 -1.07 -4.36 -0.21
CA ALA A 100 0.25 -4.49 -0.82
C ALA A 100 0.58 -3.30 -1.75
N ALA A 101 -0.35 -2.86 -2.59
CA ALA A 101 -0.18 -1.69 -3.46
C ALA A 101 0.05 -0.40 -2.65
N ARG A 102 -0.64 -0.24 -1.51
CA ARG A 102 -0.39 0.87 -0.59
C ARG A 102 1.01 0.79 0.00
N TYR A 103 1.41 -0.33 0.57
CA TYR A 103 2.74 -0.49 1.16
C TYR A 103 3.85 -0.22 0.15
N CYS A 104 3.72 -0.70 -1.09
CA CYS A 104 4.66 -0.41 -2.16
C CYS A 104 4.85 1.10 -2.40
N THR A 105 3.76 1.88 -2.36
CA THR A 105 3.79 3.33 -2.64
C THR A 105 4.07 4.20 -1.41
N GLU A 106 4.19 3.62 -0.21
CA GLU A 106 4.37 4.35 1.06
C GLU A 106 5.48 5.40 1.02
N HIS A 107 6.63 5.06 0.45
CA HIS A 107 7.79 5.96 0.33
C HIS A 107 7.56 7.19 -0.56
N LEU A 108 6.49 7.18 -1.36
CA LEU A 108 6.12 8.29 -2.23
C LEU A 108 5.14 9.25 -1.54
N TRP A 109 4.44 8.80 -0.48
CA TRP A 109 3.43 9.61 0.20
C TRP A 109 4.04 10.82 0.92
N THR A 110 5.27 10.68 1.43
CA THR A 110 5.97 11.74 2.17
C THR A 110 6.54 12.84 1.29
N GLN A 111 6.81 12.58 0.00
CA GLN A 111 7.36 13.60 -0.90
C GLN A 111 6.32 14.69 -1.25
N GLU A 112 5.03 14.39 -1.18
CA GLU A 112 3.97 15.37 -1.45
C GLU A 112 3.59 16.20 -0.23
N ALA A 113 3.67 15.64 0.98
CA ALA A 113 3.46 16.40 2.21
C ALA A 113 4.55 17.47 2.40
N GLY A 114 5.79 17.19 2.00
CA GLY A 114 6.89 18.17 2.02
C GLY A 114 6.73 19.26 0.96
N ALA A 115 6.25 18.93 -0.24
CA ALA A 115 6.04 19.91 -1.31
C ALA A 115 4.92 20.91 -0.97
N PHE A 116 3.80 20.44 -0.37
CA PHE A 116 2.73 21.35 0.04
C PHE A 116 3.14 22.22 1.23
N ALA A 117 3.88 21.68 2.20
CA ALA A 117 4.40 22.43 3.33
C ALA A 117 5.39 23.54 2.93
N LEU A 118 6.32 23.24 2.01
CA LEU A 118 7.26 24.22 1.45
C LEU A 118 6.53 25.33 0.68
N ILE A 119 5.52 24.96 -0.12
CA ILE A 119 4.71 25.95 -0.83
C ILE A 119 3.99 26.85 0.19
N THR A 120 3.33 26.31 1.22
CA THR A 120 2.61 27.15 2.21
C THR A 120 3.51 28.05 3.06
N SER A 121 4.74 27.61 3.38
CA SER A 121 5.70 28.46 4.09
C SER A 121 6.22 29.62 3.23
N ASP A 122 6.29 29.44 1.91
CA ASP A 122 6.76 30.45 0.97
C ASP A 122 5.68 31.51 0.64
N ILE A 123 4.38 31.23 0.85
CA ILE A 123 3.29 32.20 0.59
C ILE A 123 2.75 32.92 1.83
N GLY A 124 3.32 32.69 3.03
CA GLY A 124 3.04 33.51 4.21
C GLY A 124 1.56 33.56 4.64
N LEU A 125 0.77 32.53 4.37
CA LEU A 125 -0.61 32.42 4.85
C LEU A 125 -0.63 31.45 6.04
N ASN A 126 -0.63 32.03 7.25
CA ASN A 126 -1.10 31.39 8.48
C ASN A 126 -2.59 31.66 8.67
#